data_AF-A0A8H3AFQ4-F1
#
_entry.id   AF-A0A8H3AFQ4-F1
#
_cell.length_a   1.000
_cell.length_b   1.000
_cell.length_c   1.000
_cell.angle_alpha   90.00
_cell.angle_beta   90.00
_cell.angle_gamma   90.00
#
_symmetry.space_group_name_H-M   'P 1'
#
loop_
_entity.id
_entity.type
_entity.pdbx_description
1 polymer ?
#
loop_
_entity_poly.entity_id
_entity_poly.type
_entity_poly.pdbx_seq_one_letter_code
_entity_poly.pdbx_strand_id
1 'polypeptide(L)'
;MLKLWHPDPASPNFAEGKTVPDVDANVFSQFTFWWLTPLLRVGWSRPLESEDLWDLNTQKQASVCGDRIERLFYERCPPRKRPSYMRPFANNIVPEAEREDLEKAEASSCEAATMGEKRPQIEAPWIPLFNHINKWDQSLLRALNRAFFWRFWTAGLFKGVADVLNATTPVVTRLLLTYLSEAYYHSRGTPGAPQPGSASYGFGLAIAVAAMQEGQRIVIQS
;
A
#
# COMPACT_ATOMS: atom_id res chain seq x y z
N MET A 1 41.58 -4.50 -25.77
CA MET A 1 40.19 -4.81 -26.16
C MET A 1 39.28 -4.47 -24.98
N LEU A 2 38.11 -3.90 -25.24
CA LEU A 2 37.35 -3.00 -24.36
C LEU A 2 36.94 -3.63 -23.00
N LYS A 3 37.67 -3.26 -21.94
CA LYS A 3 37.37 -3.58 -20.53
C LYS A 3 36.08 -2.93 -19.98
N LEU A 4 35.35 -2.21 -20.84
CA LEU A 4 34.09 -1.52 -20.52
C LEU A 4 32.89 -2.48 -20.55
N TRP A 5 32.94 -3.54 -21.37
CA TRP A 5 31.79 -4.46 -21.57
C TRP A 5 31.87 -5.74 -20.75
N HIS A 6 33.05 -6.09 -20.23
CA HIS A 6 33.27 -7.25 -19.37
C HIS A 6 34.07 -6.80 -18.13
N PRO A 7 33.39 -6.36 -17.06
CA PRO A 7 34.06 -6.08 -15.80
C PRO A 7 34.69 -7.36 -15.22
N ASP A 8 35.74 -7.20 -14.43
CA ASP A 8 36.37 -8.32 -13.73
C ASP A 8 35.31 -9.00 -12.81
N PRO A 9 35.32 -10.34 -12.70
CA PRO A 9 34.30 -11.07 -11.96
C PRO A 9 34.31 -10.65 -10.49
N ALA A 10 33.13 -10.27 -9.97
CA ALA A 10 32.98 -9.94 -8.56
C ALA A 10 33.22 -11.17 -7.67
N SER A 11 33.63 -10.95 -6.42
CA SER A 11 33.91 -12.04 -5.48
C SER A 11 32.71 -12.98 -5.34
N PRO A 12 32.94 -14.30 -5.21
CA PRO A 12 31.90 -15.20 -4.72
C PRO A 12 31.44 -14.74 -3.33
N ASN A 13 30.17 -14.93 -3.02
CA ASN A 13 29.53 -14.61 -1.73
C ASN A 13 29.43 -13.11 -1.43
N PHE A 14 28.89 -12.34 -2.37
CA PHE A 14 28.76 -10.88 -2.22
C PHE A 14 27.88 -10.47 -1.01
N ALA A 15 26.80 -11.21 -0.75
CA ALA A 15 25.76 -10.87 0.21
C ALA A 15 25.69 -11.80 1.44
N GLU A 16 26.60 -12.77 1.56
CA GLU A 16 26.60 -13.72 2.66
C GLU A 16 26.59 -13.01 4.02
N GLY A 17 25.57 -13.31 4.84
CA GLY A 17 25.38 -12.73 6.17
C GLY A 17 24.97 -11.25 6.20
N LYS A 18 24.68 -10.63 5.05
CA LYS A 18 24.25 -9.22 4.97
C LYS A 18 22.75 -9.12 4.76
N THR A 19 22.12 -8.24 5.54
CA THR A 19 20.70 -7.89 5.36
C THR A 19 20.52 -6.86 4.26
N VAL A 20 19.29 -6.74 3.73
CA VAL A 20 18.98 -5.76 2.67
C VAL A 20 19.33 -4.33 3.13
N PRO A 21 20.16 -3.58 2.37
CA PRO A 21 20.60 -2.23 2.72
C PRO A 21 19.49 -1.15 2.60
N ASP A 22 18.25 -1.55 2.29
CA ASP A 22 17.06 -0.69 2.25
C ASP A 22 16.72 -0.07 3.61
N VAL A 23 17.13 -0.71 4.71
CA VAL A 23 16.85 -0.22 6.07
C VAL A 23 17.75 0.97 6.44
N ASP A 24 19.00 0.94 5.98
CA ASP A 24 20.01 1.96 6.29
C ASP A 24 20.06 3.07 5.22
N ALA A 25 19.35 2.89 4.11
CA ALA A 25 19.33 3.82 2.99
C ALA A 25 18.54 5.10 3.31
N ASN A 26 19.05 6.24 2.86
CA ASN A 26 18.31 7.51 2.88
C ASN A 26 17.03 7.39 2.04
N VAL A 27 15.98 8.15 2.38
CA VAL A 27 14.67 8.12 1.72
C VAL A 27 14.79 8.30 0.20
N PHE A 28 15.68 9.17 -0.26
CA PHE A 28 15.96 9.32 -1.70
C PHE A 28 16.54 8.07 -2.35
N SER A 29 17.46 7.38 -1.67
CA SER A 29 18.04 6.11 -2.14
C SER A 29 17.01 4.98 -2.16
N GLN A 30 16.05 5.00 -1.24
CA GLN A 30 14.92 4.09 -1.23
C GLN A 30 13.98 4.35 -2.41
N PHE A 31 13.69 5.61 -2.74
CA PHE A 31 12.86 5.98 -3.89
C PHE A 31 13.51 5.69 -5.25
N THR A 32 14.81 5.93 -5.39
CA THR A 32 15.53 5.71 -6.66
C THR A 32 16.09 4.29 -6.80
N PHE A 33 15.81 3.40 -5.85
CA PHE A 33 16.35 2.03 -5.77
C PHE A 33 17.88 1.99 -5.91
N TRP A 34 18.58 3.04 -5.49
CA TRP A 34 20.03 3.15 -5.65
C TRP A 34 20.79 2.10 -4.84
N TRP A 35 20.20 1.62 -3.75
CA TRP A 35 20.76 0.54 -2.93
C TRP A 35 20.85 -0.80 -3.67
N LEU A 36 20.11 -0.98 -4.78
CA LEU A 36 20.12 -2.20 -5.61
C LEU A 36 21.28 -2.23 -6.61
N THR A 37 21.86 -1.06 -6.94
CA THR A 37 22.97 -0.92 -7.90
C THR A 37 24.16 -1.87 -7.68
N PRO A 38 24.67 -2.11 -6.45
CA PRO A 38 25.79 -3.03 -6.28
C PRO A 38 25.44 -4.49 -6.63
N LEU A 39 24.21 -4.94 -6.36
CA LEU A 39 23.75 -6.27 -6.75
C LEU A 39 23.64 -6.40 -8.28
N LEU A 40 23.10 -5.38 -8.94
CA LEU A 40 23.01 -5.34 -10.41
C LEU A 40 24.39 -5.35 -11.07
N ARG A 41 25.40 -4.71 -10.46
CA ARG A 41 26.77 -4.76 -10.95
C ARG A 41 27.35 -6.18 -10.86
N VAL A 42 27.07 -6.93 -9.79
CA VAL A 42 27.51 -8.33 -9.65
C VAL A 42 26.84 -9.20 -10.72
N GLY A 43 25.52 -9.04 -10.92
CA GLY A 43 24.76 -9.75 -11.95
C GLY A 43 25.20 -9.43 -13.39
N TRP A 44 25.75 -8.23 -13.62
CA TRP A 44 26.37 -7.87 -14.89
C TRP A 44 27.70 -8.59 -15.11
N SER A 45 28.49 -8.80 -14.05
CA SER A 45 29.78 -9.49 -14.13
C SER A 45 29.63 -11.01 -14.27
N ARG A 46 28.71 -11.64 -13.53
CA ARG A 46 28.50 -13.09 -13.50
C ARG A 46 27.05 -13.46 -13.16
N PRO A 47 26.57 -14.67 -13.50
CA PRO A 47 25.25 -15.13 -13.05
C PRO A 47 25.17 -15.13 -11.52
N LEU A 48 24.02 -14.66 -11.02
CA LEU A 48 23.75 -14.58 -9.58
C LEU A 48 23.47 -15.97 -9.01
N GLU A 49 24.08 -16.26 -7.87
CA GLU A 49 23.80 -17.46 -7.08
C GLU A 49 22.97 -17.08 -5.84
N SER A 50 22.42 -18.07 -5.15
CA SER A 50 21.60 -17.84 -3.94
C SER A 50 22.37 -17.13 -2.83
N GLU A 51 23.69 -17.33 -2.75
CA GLU A 51 24.56 -16.74 -1.71
C GLU A 51 24.92 -15.27 -2.00
N ASP A 52 24.58 -14.77 -3.19
CA ASP A 52 24.73 -13.36 -3.56
C ASP A 52 23.48 -12.52 -3.27
N LEU A 53 22.40 -13.14 -2.81
CA LEU A 53 21.18 -12.44 -2.43
C LEU A 53 21.24 -12.03 -0.96
N TRP A 54 20.74 -10.83 -0.68
CA TRP A 54 20.63 -10.34 0.69
C TRP A 54 19.53 -11.04 1.47
N ASP A 55 19.76 -11.20 2.77
CA ASP A 55 18.72 -11.65 3.68
C ASP A 55 17.66 -10.57 3.93
N LEU A 56 16.40 -10.99 3.92
CA LEU A 56 15.26 -10.15 4.25
C LEU A 56 15.36 -9.66 5.71
N ASN A 57 15.10 -8.37 5.90
CA ASN A 57 14.96 -7.78 7.23
C ASN A 57 13.92 -8.57 8.05
N THR A 58 14.25 -8.88 9.31
CA THR A 58 13.38 -9.54 10.29
C THR A 58 11.96 -8.99 10.32
N GLN A 59 11.77 -7.68 10.19
CA GLN A 59 10.43 -7.05 10.20
C GLN A 59 9.58 -7.37 8.96
N LYS A 60 10.21 -7.69 7.83
CA LYS A 60 9.54 -8.02 6.55
C LYS A 60 9.41 -9.53 6.35
N GLN A 61 9.87 -10.35 7.29
CA GLN A 61 9.74 -11.81 7.22
C GLN A 61 8.28 -12.25 7.37
N ALA A 62 7.97 -13.39 6.75
CA ALA A 62 6.63 -13.97 6.75
C ALA A 62 6.17 -14.39 8.16
N SER A 63 7.09 -14.83 9.02
CA SER A 63 6.82 -15.17 10.42
C SER A 63 6.26 -13.97 11.18
N VAL A 64 7.00 -12.85 11.19
CA VAL A 64 6.59 -11.63 11.90
C VAL A 64 5.29 -11.05 11.34
N CYS A 65 5.12 -11.07 10.01
CA CYS A 65 3.87 -10.62 9.39
C CYS A 65 2.69 -11.55 9.75
N GLY A 66 2.91 -12.87 9.74
CA GLY A 66 1.93 -13.90 10.08
C GLY A 66 1.47 -13.77 11.52
N ASP A 67 2.41 -13.73 12.47
CA ASP A 67 2.14 -13.61 13.90
C ASP A 67 1.31 -12.35 14.22
N ARG A 68 1.60 -11.24 13.53
CA ARG A 68 0.87 -9.99 13.69
C ARG A 68 -0.58 -10.10 13.22
N ILE A 69 -0.82 -10.70 12.04
CA ILE A 69 -2.17 -10.91 11.50
C ILE A 69 -2.93 -11.89 12.38
N GLU A 70 -2.26 -12.98 12.77
CA GLU A 70 -2.81 -14.05 13.60
C GLU A 70 -3.29 -13.52 14.95
N ARG A 71 -2.45 -12.73 15.64
CA ARG A 71 -2.83 -12.04 16.88
C ARG A 71 -4.06 -11.14 16.69
N LEU A 72 -4.06 -10.29 15.67
CA LEU A 72 -5.16 -9.35 15.40
C LEU A 72 -6.47 -10.05 14.99
N PHE A 73 -6.38 -11.25 14.43
CA PHE A 73 -7.51 -12.09 14.08
C PHE A 73 -8.08 -12.78 15.33
N TYR A 74 -7.24 -13.47 16.12
CA TYR A 74 -7.70 -14.18 17.30
C TYR A 74 -8.17 -13.27 18.43
N GLU A 75 -7.68 -12.03 18.52
CA GLU A 75 -8.27 -10.99 19.39
C GLU A 75 -9.77 -10.78 19.12
N ARG A 76 -10.26 -11.10 17.92
CA ARG A 76 -11.67 -11.00 17.52
C ARG A 76 -12.41 -12.33 17.55
N CYS A 77 -11.69 -13.43 17.77
CA CYS A 77 -12.30 -14.74 17.93
C CYS A 77 -12.67 -14.95 19.40
N PRO A 78 -13.77 -15.67 19.66
CA PRO A 78 -14.09 -16.11 21.01
C PRO A 78 -12.97 -17.02 21.56
N PRO A 79 -12.68 -17.01 22.87
CA PRO A 79 -11.54 -17.70 23.46
C PRO A 79 -11.44 -19.19 23.13
N ARG A 80 -12.57 -19.90 23.00
CA ARG A 80 -12.58 -21.34 22.68
C ARG A 80 -12.11 -21.66 21.27
N LYS A 81 -12.21 -20.73 20.32
CA LYS A 81 -11.74 -20.90 18.92
C LYS A 81 -10.27 -20.53 18.73
N ARG A 82 -9.60 -19.97 19.74
CA ARG A 82 -8.17 -19.61 19.67
C ARG A 82 -7.30 -20.86 19.75
N PRO A 83 -6.12 -20.89 19.11
CA PRO A 83 -5.17 -22.00 19.22
C PRO A 83 -4.65 -22.11 20.65
N SER A 84 -4.31 -23.33 21.07
CA SER A 84 -3.99 -23.66 22.47
C SER A 84 -2.93 -22.73 23.10
N TYR A 85 -1.92 -22.36 22.32
CA TYR A 85 -0.82 -21.51 22.78
C TYR A 85 -1.17 -20.00 22.88
N MET A 86 -2.30 -19.56 22.29
CA MET A 86 -2.80 -18.17 22.41
C MET A 86 -3.98 -18.04 23.37
N ARG A 87 -4.49 -19.15 23.90
CA ARG A 87 -5.49 -19.09 24.97
C ARG A 87 -4.78 -18.53 26.21
N PRO A 88 -5.40 -17.57 26.95
CA PRO A 88 -4.97 -17.30 28.32
C PRO A 88 -4.85 -18.65 29.04
N PHE A 89 -3.83 -18.85 29.89
CA PHE A 89 -3.59 -20.09 30.62
C PHE A 89 -4.77 -20.37 31.58
N ALA A 90 -5.88 -20.81 31.02
CA ALA A 90 -7.23 -20.69 31.58
C ALA A 90 -7.51 -21.75 32.64
N ASN A 91 -6.58 -22.68 32.85
CA ASN A 91 -6.83 -23.78 33.75
C ASN A 91 -6.69 -23.36 35.23
N ASN A 92 -5.97 -22.27 35.56
CA ASN A 92 -5.71 -21.91 36.97
C ASN A 92 -5.96 -20.44 37.39
N ILE A 93 -6.31 -19.50 36.48
CA ILE A 93 -6.31 -18.05 36.81
C ILE A 93 -7.65 -17.35 36.53
N VAL A 94 -8.51 -17.87 35.64
CA VAL A 94 -9.77 -17.21 35.25
C VAL A 94 -10.90 -17.65 36.18
N PRO A 95 -11.56 -16.73 36.92
CA PRO A 95 -12.68 -17.04 37.79
C PRO A 95 -13.85 -17.68 37.01
N GLU A 96 -14.55 -18.62 37.63
CA GLU A 96 -15.67 -19.37 37.03
C GLU A 96 -16.75 -18.46 36.41
N ALA A 97 -16.99 -17.28 37.02
CA ALA A 97 -17.95 -16.29 36.53
C ALA A 97 -17.62 -15.74 35.13
N GLU A 98 -16.33 -15.53 34.83
CA GLU A 98 -15.91 -15.04 33.52
C GLU A 98 -16.04 -16.16 32.47
N ARG A 99 -16.05 -17.44 32.87
CA ARG A 99 -16.28 -18.58 31.97
C ARG A 99 -17.73 -18.66 31.52
N GLU A 100 -18.69 -18.48 32.43
CA GLU A 100 -20.11 -18.47 32.11
C GLU A 100 -20.48 -17.33 31.17
N ASP A 101 -19.93 -16.13 31.39
CA ASP A 101 -20.14 -14.97 30.52
C ASP A 101 -19.54 -15.18 29.12
N LEU A 102 -18.39 -15.86 29.05
CA LEU A 102 -17.76 -16.24 27.78
C LEU A 102 -18.56 -17.32 27.06
N GLU A 103 -19.08 -18.32 27.76
CA GLU A 103 -19.89 -19.40 27.20
C GLU A 103 -21.25 -18.89 26.69
N LYS A 104 -21.88 -17.98 27.43
CA LYS A 104 -23.14 -17.33 27.03
C LYS A 104 -22.95 -16.40 25.82
N ALA A 105 -21.83 -15.67 25.76
CA ALA A 105 -21.46 -14.87 24.60
C ALA A 105 -21.10 -15.74 23.37
N GLU A 106 -20.55 -16.94 23.59
CA GLU A 106 -20.25 -17.92 22.53
C GLU A 106 -21.52 -18.57 21.97
N ALA A 107 -22.49 -18.94 22.82
CA ALA A 107 -23.77 -19.51 22.40
C ALA A 107 -24.54 -18.55 21.48
N SER A 108 -24.62 -17.27 21.87
CA SER A 108 -25.27 -16.22 21.07
C SER A 108 -24.59 -15.98 19.71
N SER A 109 -23.26 -16.11 19.64
CA SER A 109 -22.51 -15.92 18.38
C SER A 109 -22.54 -17.15 17.46
N CYS A 110 -22.61 -18.37 18.00
CA CYS A 110 -22.78 -19.61 17.23
C CYS A 110 -24.18 -19.72 16.60
N GLU A 111 -25.22 -19.26 17.29
CA GLU A 111 -26.58 -19.21 16.74
C GLU A 111 -26.66 -18.24 15.55
N ALA A 112 -26.00 -17.07 15.61
CA ALA A 112 -25.94 -16.13 14.50
C ALA A 112 -25.17 -16.67 13.27
N ALA A 113 -24.12 -17.49 13.49
CA ALA A 113 -23.37 -18.13 12.40
C ALA A 113 -24.14 -19.31 11.75
N THR A 114 -25.15 -19.85 12.42
CA THR A 114 -26.00 -20.95 11.93
C THR A 114 -27.28 -20.44 11.26
N MET A 115 -27.41 -19.13 11.02
CA MET A 115 -28.54 -18.51 10.32
C MET A 115 -28.30 -18.38 8.80
N GLY A 116 -27.64 -19.39 8.21
CA GLY A 116 -27.41 -19.50 6.76
C GLY A 116 -28.41 -20.40 6.03
N GLU A 117 -29.22 -21.21 6.72
CA GLU A 117 -30.00 -22.28 6.06
C GLU A 117 -31.38 -22.50 6.66
N LYS A 118 -32.25 -21.48 6.69
CA LYS A 118 -33.71 -21.67 6.66
C LYS A 118 -34.40 -20.36 6.29
N ARG A 119 -34.89 -20.31 5.05
CA ARG A 119 -35.76 -19.24 4.55
C ARG A 119 -37.21 -19.72 4.59
N PRO A 120 -38.04 -19.34 5.57
CA PRO A 120 -39.46 -19.15 5.33
C PRO A 120 -39.69 -17.72 4.85
N GLN A 121 -40.28 -17.61 3.66
CA GLN A 121 -40.74 -16.35 3.09
C GLN A 121 -41.89 -15.81 3.96
N ILE A 122 -41.63 -14.77 4.75
CA ILE A 122 -42.67 -13.93 5.34
C ILE A 122 -42.19 -12.48 5.16
N GLU A 123 -42.96 -11.74 4.38
CA GLU A 123 -42.79 -10.31 4.09
C GLU A 123 -42.93 -9.51 5.40
N ALA A 124 -41.81 -9.18 6.03
CA ALA A 124 -41.75 -8.24 7.13
C ALA A 124 -41.30 -6.86 6.61
N PRO A 125 -41.96 -5.76 7.00
CA PRO A 125 -41.51 -4.40 6.71
C PRO A 125 -40.06 -4.21 7.20
N TRP A 126 -39.23 -3.57 6.37
CA TRP A 126 -37.80 -3.39 6.60
C TRP A 126 -37.54 -2.52 7.85
N ILE A 127 -37.42 -3.15 9.02
CA ILE A 127 -37.00 -2.53 10.28
C ILE A 127 -35.52 -2.91 10.49
N PRO A 128 -34.63 -1.93 10.75
CA PRO A 128 -33.19 -2.15 10.69
C PRO A 128 -32.68 -3.05 11.84
N LEU A 129 -31.94 -4.10 11.49
CA LEU A 129 -31.05 -4.84 12.40
C LEU A 129 -29.84 -3.99 12.77
N PHE A 130 -30.07 -2.81 13.34
CA PHE A 130 -29.03 -2.12 14.08
C PHE A 130 -29.06 -2.63 15.52
N ASN A 131 -27.93 -3.20 15.91
CA ASN A 131 -27.41 -3.27 17.28
C ASN A 131 -27.42 -4.64 17.98
N HIS A 132 -26.74 -5.59 17.36
CA HIS A 132 -25.79 -6.42 18.12
C HIS A 132 -24.42 -6.10 17.56
N ILE A 133 -23.63 -5.28 18.27
CA ILE A 133 -22.18 -5.28 18.05
C ILE A 133 -21.74 -6.68 18.45
N ASN A 134 -21.58 -7.57 17.47
CA ASN A 134 -21.01 -8.88 17.72
C ASN A 134 -19.62 -8.62 18.31
N LYS A 135 -19.44 -8.86 19.61
CA LYS A 135 -18.15 -8.66 20.30
C LYS A 135 -17.01 -9.38 19.57
N TRP A 136 -17.35 -10.45 18.84
CA TRP A 136 -16.45 -11.33 18.11
C TRP A 136 -16.79 -11.41 16.62
N ASP A 137 -16.51 -10.32 15.88
CA ASP A 137 -16.80 -10.22 14.44
C ASP A 137 -16.10 -11.28 13.56
N GLN A 138 -15.10 -12.03 14.06
CA GLN A 138 -14.37 -13.10 13.35
C GLN A 138 -13.91 -12.73 11.91
N SER A 139 -13.85 -11.43 11.61
CA SER A 139 -13.68 -10.91 10.27
C SER A 139 -12.20 -10.82 9.93
N LEU A 140 -11.72 -11.72 9.08
CA LEU A 140 -10.33 -11.73 8.63
C LEU A 140 -9.94 -10.44 7.91
N LEU A 141 -10.81 -9.93 7.04
CA LEU A 141 -10.54 -8.69 6.29
C LEU A 141 -10.32 -7.48 7.20
N ARG A 142 -11.06 -7.37 8.30
CA ARG A 142 -10.91 -6.26 9.25
C ARG A 142 -9.64 -6.43 10.10
N ALA A 143 -9.18 -7.67 10.34
CA ALA A 143 -7.89 -7.95 10.97
C ALA A 143 -6.73 -7.60 10.04
N LEU A 144 -6.82 -8.02 8.77
CA LEU A 144 -5.86 -7.70 7.71
C LEU A 144 -5.74 -6.19 7.49
N ASN A 145 -6.87 -5.49 7.35
CA ASN A 145 -6.90 -4.04 7.20
C ASN A 145 -6.26 -3.35 8.42
N ARG A 146 -6.48 -3.84 9.65
CA ARG A 146 -5.81 -3.28 10.84
C ARG A 146 -4.30 -3.56 10.86
N ALA A 147 -3.86 -4.69 10.32
CA ALA A 147 -2.43 -5.05 10.26
C ALA A 147 -1.66 -4.14 9.29
N PHE A 148 -2.22 -3.90 8.10
CA PHE A 148 -1.58 -3.17 7.01
C PHE A 148 -2.14 -1.76 6.77
N PHE A 149 -3.00 -1.26 7.65
CA PHE A 149 -3.76 -0.01 7.47
C PHE A 149 -2.88 1.12 6.93
N TRP A 150 -1.81 1.45 7.65
CA TRP A 150 -0.96 2.57 7.28
C TRP A 150 -0.24 2.38 5.95
N ARG A 151 0.16 1.17 5.60
CA ARG A 151 0.88 0.90 4.34
C ARG A 151 -0.06 0.93 3.14
N PHE A 152 -1.26 0.40 3.30
CA PHE A 152 -2.26 0.35 2.23
C PHE A 152 -2.85 1.75 1.94
N TRP A 153 -3.21 2.49 2.99
CA TRP A 153 -3.87 3.78 2.83
C TRP A 153 -2.92 4.89 2.35
N THR A 154 -1.64 4.87 2.72
CA THR A 154 -0.67 5.82 2.14
C THR A 154 -0.48 5.56 0.66
N ALA A 155 -0.31 4.30 0.24
CA ALA A 155 -0.23 3.94 -1.17
C ALA A 155 -1.51 4.35 -1.92
N GLY A 156 -2.68 4.11 -1.35
CA GLY A 156 -3.97 4.53 -1.90
C GLY A 156 -4.08 6.05 -2.05
N LEU A 157 -3.63 6.82 -1.06
CA LEU A 157 -3.61 8.29 -1.11
C LEU A 157 -2.68 8.79 -2.21
N PHE A 158 -1.44 8.30 -2.24
CA PHE A 158 -0.47 8.68 -3.28
C PHE A 158 -0.96 8.32 -4.68
N LYS A 159 -1.59 7.16 -4.84
CA LYS A 159 -2.20 6.76 -6.11
C LYS A 159 -3.38 7.66 -6.48
N GLY A 160 -4.24 7.99 -5.52
CA GLY A 160 -5.36 8.91 -5.73
C GLY A 160 -4.89 10.29 -6.17
N VAL A 161 -3.85 10.84 -5.53
CA VAL A 161 -3.23 12.10 -5.94
C VAL A 161 -2.68 11.98 -7.37
N ALA A 162 -1.95 10.91 -7.69
CA ALA A 162 -1.44 10.69 -9.04
C ALA A 162 -2.56 10.62 -10.09
N ASP A 163 -3.68 9.96 -9.77
CA ASP A 163 -4.83 9.85 -10.68
C ASP A 163 -5.57 11.18 -10.85
N VAL A 164 -5.66 11.99 -9.80
CA VAL A 164 -6.19 13.36 -9.90
C VAL A 164 -5.28 14.23 -10.77
N LEU A 165 -3.96 14.13 -10.63
CA LEU A 165 -3.02 14.83 -11.51
C LEU A 165 -3.21 14.39 -12.96
N ASN A 166 -3.30 13.09 -13.22
CA ASN A 166 -3.55 12.55 -14.56
C ASN A 166 -4.89 13.04 -15.15
N ALA A 167 -5.94 13.11 -14.34
CA ALA A 167 -7.25 13.62 -14.76
C ALA A 167 -7.23 15.13 -15.06
N THR A 168 -6.29 15.88 -14.48
CA THR A 168 -6.18 17.34 -14.69
C THR A 168 -5.43 17.71 -15.97
N THR A 169 -4.76 16.74 -16.62
CA THR A 169 -4.05 16.93 -17.91
C THR A 169 -4.80 17.69 -18.99
N PRO A 170 -6.04 17.31 -19.37
CA PRO A 170 -6.78 18.04 -20.39
C PRO A 170 -7.11 19.47 -19.96
N VAL A 171 -7.25 19.75 -18.67
CA VAL A 171 -7.58 21.09 -18.15
C VAL A 171 -6.35 22.01 -18.24
N VAL A 172 -5.19 21.55 -17.78
CA VAL A 172 -3.94 22.34 -17.86
C VAL A 172 -3.56 22.62 -19.31
N THR A 173 -3.71 21.61 -20.18
CA THR A 173 -3.44 21.77 -21.61
C THR A 173 -4.32 22.85 -22.24
N ARG A 174 -5.60 22.92 -21.88
CA ARG A 174 -6.51 23.98 -22.36
C ARG A 174 -6.08 25.36 -21.88
N LEU A 175 -5.70 25.50 -20.61
CA LEU A 175 -5.23 26.77 -20.04
C LEU A 175 -3.93 27.26 -20.69
N LEU A 176 -3.02 26.34 -21.01
CA LEU A 176 -1.80 26.68 -21.74
C LEU A 176 -2.10 27.17 -23.15
N LEU A 177 -3.01 26.50 -23.87
CA LEU A 177 -3.41 26.89 -25.21
C LEU A 177 -4.10 28.27 -25.23
N THR A 178 -4.98 28.57 -24.27
CA THR A 178 -5.61 29.88 -24.18
C THR A 178 -4.58 30.96 -23.91
N TYR A 179 -3.66 30.74 -22.95
CA TYR A 179 -2.57 31.66 -22.66
C TYR A 179 -1.67 31.92 -23.88
N LEU A 180 -1.28 30.87 -24.62
CA LEU A 180 -0.49 31.01 -25.84
C LEU A 180 -1.23 31.77 -26.94
N SER A 181 -2.53 31.54 -27.08
CA SER A 181 -3.35 32.26 -28.06
C SER A 181 -3.41 33.76 -27.76
N GLU A 182 -3.63 34.15 -26.51
CA GLU A 182 -3.69 35.55 -26.08
C GLU A 182 -2.33 36.25 -26.25
N ALA A 183 -1.25 35.59 -25.84
CA ALA A 183 0.11 36.08 -26.03
C ALA A 183 0.46 36.26 -27.52
N TYR A 184 0.03 35.32 -28.38
CA TYR A 184 0.24 35.40 -29.82
C TYR A 184 -0.48 36.59 -30.45
N TYR A 185 -1.78 36.77 -30.18
CA TYR A 185 -2.56 37.88 -30.73
C TYR A 185 -2.11 39.25 -30.20
N HIS A 186 -1.65 39.31 -28.95
CA HIS A 186 -1.05 40.52 -28.37
C HIS A 186 0.29 40.85 -29.06
N SER A 187 1.14 39.85 -29.30
CA SER A 187 2.43 40.05 -30.00
C SER A 187 2.29 40.52 -31.45
N ARG A 188 1.15 40.19 -32.10
CA ARG A 188 0.82 40.57 -33.48
C ARG A 188 0.14 41.94 -33.60
N GLY A 189 -0.14 42.62 -32.48
CA GLY A 189 -0.70 43.97 -32.47
C GLY A 189 -2.17 44.07 -32.88
N THR A 190 -2.95 43.01 -32.69
CA THR A 190 -4.37 42.97 -33.04
C THR A 190 -5.17 43.93 -32.13
N PRO A 191 -5.92 44.92 -32.66
CA PRO A 191 -6.67 45.86 -31.84
C PRO A 191 -7.78 45.14 -31.07
N GLY A 192 -7.76 45.27 -29.73
CA GLY A 192 -8.73 44.63 -28.82
C GLY A 192 -8.28 43.30 -28.21
N ALA A 193 -7.04 42.86 -28.45
CA ALA A 193 -6.52 41.63 -27.81
C ALA A 193 -6.36 41.82 -26.28
N PRO A 194 -6.82 40.86 -25.45
CA PRO A 194 -6.62 40.90 -24.01
C PRO A 194 -5.13 40.81 -23.66
N GLN A 195 -4.73 41.47 -22.56
CA GLN A 195 -3.36 41.42 -22.07
C GLN A 195 -3.06 40.02 -21.53
N PRO A 196 -1.96 39.37 -21.98
CA PRO A 196 -1.62 38.04 -21.48
C PRO A 196 -1.26 38.10 -20.00
N GLY A 197 -1.52 37.00 -19.28
CA GLY A 197 -1.06 36.81 -17.91
C GLY A 197 0.46 36.91 -17.76
N SER A 198 0.98 36.86 -16.53
CA SER A 198 2.43 36.99 -16.30
C SER A 198 3.22 35.88 -16.98
N ALA A 199 4.46 36.18 -17.42
CA ALA A 199 5.35 35.18 -18.02
C ALA A 199 5.61 33.97 -17.09
N SER A 200 5.59 34.20 -15.77
CA SER A 200 5.69 33.14 -14.75
C SER A 200 4.51 32.18 -14.74
N TYR A 201 3.30 32.65 -15.07
CA TYR A 201 2.10 31.81 -15.18
C TYR A 201 2.21 30.83 -16.35
N GLY A 202 2.67 31.30 -17.52
CA GLY A 202 2.95 30.44 -18.67
C GLY A 202 4.05 29.40 -18.42
N PHE A 203 5.13 29.80 -17.73
CA PHE A 203 6.21 28.89 -17.36
C PHE A 203 5.76 27.81 -16.35
N GLY A 204 4.94 28.19 -15.36
CA GLY A 204 4.35 27.24 -14.41
C GLY A 204 3.45 26.20 -15.08
N LEU A 205 2.62 26.63 -16.05
CA LEU A 205 1.80 25.71 -16.85
C LEU A 205 2.65 24.75 -17.69
N ALA A 206 3.75 25.23 -18.29
CA ALA A 206 4.64 24.39 -19.08
C ALA A 206 5.36 23.33 -18.23
N ILE A 207 5.85 23.69 -17.04
CA ILE A 207 6.44 22.73 -16.08
C ILE A 207 5.40 21.70 -15.63
N ALA A 208 4.16 22.13 -15.34
CA ALA A 208 3.10 21.25 -14.93
C ALA A 208 2.76 20.22 -16.02
N VAL A 209 2.70 20.63 -17.28
CA VAL A 209 2.48 19.72 -18.43
C VAL A 209 3.67 18.75 -18.59
N ALA A 210 4.91 19.22 -18.49
CA ALA A 210 6.10 18.36 -18.61
C ALA A 210 6.16 17.30 -17.51
N ALA A 211 5.94 17.70 -16.24
CA ALA A 211 5.92 16.78 -15.10
C ALA A 211 4.80 15.72 -15.24
N MET A 212 3.67 16.12 -15.80
CA MET A 212 2.51 15.26 -16.01
C MET A 212 2.71 14.26 -17.16
N GLN A 213 3.32 14.69 -18.27
CA GLN A 213 3.62 13.80 -19.40
C GLN A 213 4.67 12.73 -19.04
N GLU A 214 5.69 13.07 -18.26
CA GLU A 214 6.64 12.07 -17.75
C GLU A 214 6.00 11.14 -16.71
N GLY A 215 5.05 11.64 -15.91
CA GLY A 215 4.23 10.83 -15.02
C GLY A 215 3.40 9.76 -15.74
N GLN A 216 2.81 10.10 -16.89
CA GLN A 216 2.07 9.13 -17.71
C GLN A 216 2.98 8.03 -18.26
N ARG A 217 4.19 8.37 -18.70
CA ARG A 217 5.14 7.38 -19.25
C ARG A 217 5.55 6.34 -18.21
N ILE A 218 5.77 6.77 -16.97
CA ILE A 218 6.13 5.86 -15.87
C ILE A 218 4.98 4.90 -15.53
N VAL A 219 3.73 5.36 -15.61
CA VAL A 219 2.55 4.54 -15.27
C VAL A 219 2.17 3.57 -16.39
N ILE A 220 2.44 3.90 -17.66
CA ILE A 220 2.09 3.05 -18.81
C ILE A 220 3.15 1.94 -19.06
N GLN A 221 4.39 2.13 -18.59
CA GLN A 221 5.46 1.14 -18.72
C GLN A 221 5.69 0.27 -17.46
N SER A 222 4.95 0.50 -16.38
CA SER A 222 4.93 -0.33 -15.17
C SER A 222 3.77 -1.31 -15.18
#